data_AF-A0A971ZMM4-F1
#
_entry.id   AF-A0A971ZMM4-F1
#
_cell.length_a   1.000
_cell.length_b   1.000
_cell.length_c   1.000
_cell.angle_alpha   90.00
_cell.angle_beta   90.00
_cell.angle_gamma   90.00
#
_symmetry.space_group_name_H-M   'P 1'
#
loop_
_entity.id
_entity.type
_entity.pdbx_description
1 polymer ?
#
loop_
_entity_poly.entity_id
_entity_poly.type
_entity_poly.pdbx_seq_one_letter_code
_entity_poly.pdbx_strand_id
1 'polypeptide(L)'
;MFIILMASGIAAAQSISRQNGANDSSENCYKCHFQIKSLKEGSKHAMLSCAVCHSGTKEHVQSFRNKPVTAIDQAVCGNCHGNQFKSFMRINYAAPARKEKGLPAGRSPLQEKLLAPHGFTKEHNEPRAHVFMVTDQFVVDRFIGGRFQYKKGFAGVNQTGKAWDVLYDTGRELPETAKAGNATCIKCKTTDHILQWKYMGDKDPKARWDRSSDIVAFSKATQNPMGCIHCHDAHGAAPRVVRDALIDAIDRDGAKTFARDGKTDLKVVDFRGFRKIGVMGKTDSRMMCAQCHVEYACNAGFEFDSGKKVGYDDRRTNHYPLKNANDILAHYKKLNFYDFRHAVTGARLVKLQHPEAETYWGSAHDRAGVQCHQCHMPKAKDQGGKLYTNHGVIRPIKSIKEACLGCHPNSSEEEKHYQIETAQNYIRGKMRKAEYWLAKLIDTYEAAKKAGVPEATLAQAREKHEEAHVLWEWWTAENSDGWHNPELARASLTASIIASKKGVEILTGAHP
;
A
#
# COMPACT_ATOMS: atom_id res chain seq x y z
N MET A 1 44.20 35.49 33.90
CA MET A 1 43.81 35.46 35.33
C MET A 1 42.73 36.50 35.55
N PHE A 2 41.46 36.10 35.50
CA PHE A 2 40.42 36.47 36.47
C PHE A 2 39.12 35.77 36.07
N ILE A 3 38.57 35.10 37.07
CA ILE A 3 37.51 34.10 37.06
C ILE A 3 36.16 34.84 37.09
N ILE A 4 35.21 34.46 36.24
CA ILE A 4 33.80 34.85 36.38
C ILE A 4 33.02 33.61 36.82
N LEU A 5 32.52 33.66 38.05
CA LEU A 5 31.65 32.67 38.68
C LEU A 5 30.39 32.44 37.83
N MET A 6 30.12 31.18 37.49
CA MET A 6 28.79 30.74 37.03
C MET A 6 27.91 30.44 38.25
N ALA A 7 26.80 31.16 38.38
CA ALA A 7 25.72 30.81 39.27
C ALA A 7 24.73 29.87 38.54
N SER A 8 24.62 28.64 39.03
CA SER A 8 23.76 27.57 38.57
C SER A 8 22.32 27.77 39.07
N GLY A 9 21.43 28.22 38.18
CA GLY A 9 19.98 28.21 38.40
C GLY A 9 19.37 26.88 37.96
N ILE A 10 19.14 25.98 38.91
CA ILE A 10 18.38 24.74 38.70
C ILE A 10 16.90 25.10 38.55
N ALA A 11 16.38 25.09 37.33
CA ALA A 11 14.94 25.16 37.09
C ALA A 11 14.33 23.78 37.43
N ALA A 12 13.61 23.71 38.55
CA ALA A 12 12.87 22.54 38.96
C ALA A 12 11.85 22.14 37.88
N ALA A 13 12.02 20.94 37.32
CA ALA A 13 11.02 20.31 36.48
C ALA A 13 9.75 20.11 37.31
N GLN A 14 8.70 20.87 37.01
CA GLN A 14 7.37 20.59 37.56
C GLN A 14 6.93 19.21 37.06
N SER A 15 6.85 18.27 37.99
CA SER A 15 6.26 16.97 37.79
C SER A 15 4.78 17.17 37.42
N ILE A 16 4.43 16.81 36.18
CA ILE A 16 3.02 16.67 35.81
C ILE A 16 2.50 15.49 36.63
N SER A 17 1.77 15.81 37.69
CA SER A 17 1.08 14.83 38.51
C SER A 17 0.21 13.97 37.60
N ARG A 18 0.34 12.64 37.72
CA ARG A 18 -0.68 11.71 37.23
C ARG A 18 -1.96 11.99 38.01
N GLN A 19 -2.80 12.88 37.51
CA GLN A 19 -4.18 12.93 37.94
C GLN A 19 -4.85 11.66 37.44
N ASN A 20 -5.11 10.74 38.37
CA ASN A 20 -6.16 9.75 38.24
C ASN A 20 -7.49 10.50 38.14
N GLY A 21 -7.84 10.93 36.93
CA GLY A 21 -9.12 11.55 36.63
C GLY A 21 -10.22 10.49 36.63
N ALA A 22 -11.09 10.55 37.62
CA ALA A 22 -12.29 9.74 37.73
C ALA A 22 -13.19 9.88 36.49
N ASN A 23 -13.42 8.74 35.83
CA ASN A 23 -14.63 8.19 35.19
C ASN A 23 -15.85 9.01 34.69
N ASP A 24 -15.90 10.35 34.68
CA ASP A 24 -17.19 11.05 34.46
C ASP A 24 -17.48 11.58 33.02
N SER A 25 -16.55 11.44 32.07
CA SER A 25 -16.75 11.97 30.70
C SER A 25 -17.19 10.94 29.66
N SER A 26 -16.79 9.66 29.81
CA SER A 26 -17.05 8.61 28.82
C SER A 26 -18.53 8.21 28.79
N GLU A 27 -19.18 8.05 29.96
CA GLU A 27 -20.59 7.62 30.03
C GLU A 27 -21.53 8.59 29.32
N ASN A 28 -21.28 9.91 29.46
CA ASN A 28 -22.07 10.91 28.74
C ASN A 28 -21.87 10.83 27.22
N CYS A 29 -20.67 10.53 26.75
CA CYS A 29 -20.41 10.32 25.32
C CYS A 29 -21.10 9.04 24.82
N TYR A 30 -21.06 7.97 25.61
CA TYR A 30 -21.60 6.66 25.25
C TYR A 30 -23.11 6.64 25.05
N LYS A 31 -23.86 7.55 25.68
CA LYS A 31 -25.30 7.75 25.42
C LYS A 31 -25.60 7.98 23.93
N CYS A 32 -24.69 8.60 23.18
CA CYS A 32 -24.83 8.84 21.74
C CYS A 32 -23.89 8.00 20.88
N HIS A 33 -22.79 7.51 21.45
CA HIS A 33 -21.71 6.81 20.74
C HIS A 33 -21.62 5.33 21.15
N PHE A 34 -22.72 4.59 21.02
CA PHE A 34 -22.81 3.18 21.44
C PHE A 34 -21.81 2.25 20.71
N GLN A 35 -21.50 2.50 19.42
CA GLN A 35 -20.46 1.71 18.74
C GLN A 35 -19.09 1.91 19.41
N ILE A 36 -18.78 3.13 19.85
CA ILE A 36 -17.52 3.43 20.55
C ILE A 36 -17.50 2.76 21.92
N LYS A 37 -18.62 2.81 22.65
CA LYS A 37 -18.82 2.06 23.90
C LYS A 37 -18.45 0.58 23.70
N SER A 38 -19.04 -0.06 22.69
CA SER A 38 -18.82 -1.48 22.39
C SER A 38 -17.39 -1.87 22.03
N LEU A 39 -16.57 -0.92 21.56
CA LEU A 39 -15.16 -1.15 21.22
C LEU A 39 -14.24 -0.90 22.42
N LYS A 40 -14.61 0.04 23.28
CA LYS A 40 -13.74 0.58 24.34
C LYS A 40 -13.96 -0.09 25.68
N GLU A 41 -15.19 -0.45 26.03
CA GLU A 41 -15.49 -1.15 27.28
C GLU A 41 -14.80 -2.52 27.34
N GLY A 42 -14.23 -2.85 28.50
CA GLY A 42 -13.49 -4.10 28.70
C GLY A 42 -12.18 -4.23 27.90
N SER A 43 -11.81 -3.19 27.13
CA SER A 43 -10.63 -3.21 26.26
C SER A 43 -9.35 -2.75 26.98
N LYS A 44 -8.19 -2.91 26.32
CA LYS A 44 -6.91 -2.41 26.83
C LYS A 44 -6.83 -0.88 26.91
N HIS A 45 -7.71 -0.18 26.21
CA HIS A 45 -7.84 1.28 26.25
C HIS A 45 -9.03 1.74 27.08
N ALA A 46 -9.72 0.87 27.83
CA ALA A 46 -10.92 1.25 28.61
C ALA A 46 -10.71 2.49 29.49
N MET A 47 -9.57 2.55 30.19
CA MET A 47 -9.20 3.65 31.10
C MET A 47 -8.60 4.89 30.41
N LEU A 48 -8.35 4.84 29.09
CA LEU A 48 -7.75 5.97 28.37
C LEU A 48 -8.81 7.09 28.19
N SER A 49 -8.53 8.30 28.66
CA SER A 49 -9.46 9.43 28.48
C SER A 49 -9.70 9.76 27.01
N CYS A 50 -10.94 10.06 26.63
CA CYS A 50 -11.28 10.57 25.30
C CYS A 50 -10.52 11.85 24.95
N ALA A 51 -10.18 12.67 25.97
CA ALA A 51 -9.46 13.93 25.81
C ALA A 51 -8.03 13.77 25.27
N VAL A 52 -7.47 12.55 25.29
CA VAL A 52 -6.15 12.25 24.70
C VAL A 52 -6.17 12.46 23.18
N CYS A 53 -7.29 12.15 22.52
CA CYS A 53 -7.42 12.25 21.08
C CYS A 53 -8.48 13.28 20.64
N HIS A 54 -9.36 13.73 21.53
CA HIS A 54 -10.47 14.60 21.20
C HIS A 54 -10.46 15.91 21.99
N SER A 55 -10.74 17.01 21.32
CA SER A 55 -10.95 18.33 21.94
C SER A 55 -12.18 19.03 21.36
N GLY A 56 -12.63 20.12 21.98
CA GLY A 56 -13.88 20.80 21.61
C GLY A 56 -15.14 19.98 21.93
N THR A 57 -15.04 19.06 22.90
CA THR A 57 -16.14 18.14 23.24
C THR A 57 -17.24 18.81 24.06
N LYS A 58 -16.92 19.88 24.81
CA LYS A 58 -17.91 20.64 25.58
C LYS A 58 -18.91 21.34 24.65
N GLU A 59 -18.40 22.01 23.62
CA GLU A 59 -19.18 22.71 22.61
C GLU A 59 -19.98 21.73 21.75
N HIS A 60 -19.45 20.53 21.52
CA HIS A 60 -20.14 19.44 20.81
C HIS A 60 -21.38 18.94 21.56
N VAL A 61 -21.25 18.74 22.88
CA VAL A 61 -22.37 18.28 23.72
C VAL A 61 -23.49 19.32 23.79
N GLN A 62 -23.14 20.62 23.75
CA GLN A 62 -24.11 21.71 23.71
C GLN A 62 -24.79 21.85 22.34
N SER A 63 -24.07 21.59 21.24
CA SER A 63 -24.61 21.63 19.89
C SER A 63 -23.89 20.65 18.97
N PHE A 64 -24.63 19.67 18.45
CA PHE A 64 -24.08 18.63 17.58
C PHE A 64 -23.55 19.16 16.24
N ARG A 65 -23.84 20.42 15.90
CA ARG A 65 -23.25 21.11 14.74
C ARG A 65 -21.75 21.35 14.93
N ASN A 66 -21.31 21.54 16.17
CA ASN A 66 -19.90 21.68 16.52
C ASN A 66 -19.26 20.29 16.52
N LYS A 67 -18.53 19.96 15.46
CA LYS A 67 -17.80 18.68 15.38
C LYS A 67 -16.56 18.77 16.28
N PRO A 68 -16.30 17.77 17.15
CA PRO A 68 -15.08 17.76 17.95
C PRO A 68 -13.86 17.59 17.06
N VAL A 69 -12.74 18.17 17.47
CA VAL A 69 -11.45 17.95 16.81
C VAL A 69 -10.94 16.57 17.21
N THR A 70 -10.37 15.84 16.25
CA THR A 70 -9.77 14.53 16.49
C THR A 70 -8.32 14.54 16.04
N ALA A 71 -7.40 14.28 16.96
CA ALA A 71 -5.98 14.16 16.70
C ALA A 71 -5.68 12.79 16.06
N ILE A 72 -5.39 12.79 14.76
CA ILE A 72 -5.03 11.59 13.99
C ILE A 72 -3.50 11.42 13.88
N ASP A 73 -2.74 12.40 14.35
CA ASP A 73 -1.28 12.36 14.38
C ASP A 73 -0.80 11.18 15.25
N GLN A 74 0.03 10.33 14.64
CA GLN A 74 0.61 9.15 15.27
C GLN A 74 1.51 9.46 16.48
N ALA A 75 2.04 10.70 16.60
CA ALA A 75 2.79 11.13 17.77
C ALA A 75 1.93 11.05 19.06
N VAL A 76 0.61 11.20 18.95
CA VAL A 76 -0.33 11.00 20.08
C VAL A 76 -0.19 9.59 20.65
N CYS A 77 -0.08 8.57 19.78
CA CYS A 77 0.14 7.19 20.20
C CYS A 77 1.54 7.00 20.81
N GLY A 78 2.53 7.72 20.28
CA GLY A 78 3.92 7.70 20.74
C GLY A 78 4.12 8.10 22.20
N ASN A 79 3.22 8.91 22.77
CA ASN A 79 3.24 9.31 24.18
C ASN A 79 3.15 8.11 25.13
N CYS A 80 2.44 7.04 24.75
CA CYS A 80 2.32 5.81 25.53
C CYS A 80 3.06 4.62 24.89
N HIS A 81 3.31 4.66 23.57
CA HIS A 81 3.89 3.57 22.79
C HIS A 81 5.19 4.01 22.09
N GLY A 82 6.13 4.55 22.90
CA GLY A 82 7.36 5.17 22.38
C GLY A 82 8.22 4.24 21.52
N ASN A 83 8.37 2.96 21.88
CA ASN A 83 9.20 2.01 21.10
C ASN A 83 8.59 1.73 19.72
N GLN A 84 7.28 1.52 19.66
CA GLN A 84 6.54 1.30 18.41
C GLN A 84 6.60 2.54 17.53
N PHE A 85 6.33 3.73 18.09
CA PHE A 85 6.39 4.99 17.35
C PHE A 85 7.81 5.27 16.80
N LYS A 86 8.84 5.22 17.65
CA LYS A 86 10.23 5.48 17.24
C LYS A 86 10.70 4.49 16.17
N SER A 87 10.33 3.21 16.31
CA SER A 87 10.69 2.21 15.31
C SER A 87 9.97 2.42 13.98
N PHE A 88 8.68 2.78 13.97
CA PHE A 88 7.96 3.16 12.76
C PHE A 88 8.59 4.35 12.03
N MET A 89 9.03 5.36 12.78
CA MET A 89 9.67 6.57 12.24
C MET A 89 11.11 6.34 11.76
N ARG A 90 11.68 5.15 11.98
CA ARG A 90 13.07 4.84 11.62
C ARG A 90 13.25 4.80 10.10
N ILE A 91 14.28 5.51 9.63
CA ILE A 91 14.71 5.46 8.24
C ILE A 91 15.56 4.21 8.01
N ASN A 92 15.28 3.47 6.94
CA ASN A 92 16.14 2.40 6.46
C ASN A 92 17.00 2.92 5.30
N TYR A 93 18.22 3.37 5.59
CA TYR A 93 19.13 3.91 4.58
C TYR A 93 19.63 2.87 3.56
N ALA A 94 19.46 1.58 3.83
CA ALA A 94 19.73 0.51 2.85
C ALA A 94 18.65 0.40 1.77
N ALA A 95 17.51 1.09 1.93
CA ALA A 95 16.46 1.23 0.93
C ALA A 95 16.51 2.66 0.36
N PRO A 96 17.32 2.92 -0.69
CA PRO A 96 17.53 4.28 -1.19
C PRO A 96 16.25 4.87 -1.79
N ALA A 97 16.14 6.21 -1.70
CA ALA A 97 15.05 6.95 -2.32
C ALA A 97 15.24 7.07 -3.85
N ARG A 98 14.15 7.29 -4.58
CA ARG A 98 14.16 7.61 -6.03
C ARG A 98 14.94 6.59 -6.89
N LYS A 99 14.93 5.31 -6.50
CA LYS A 99 15.58 4.23 -7.26
C LYS A 99 14.62 3.70 -8.33
N GLU A 100 14.73 4.22 -9.54
CA GLU A 100 13.89 3.85 -10.69
C GLU A 100 14.00 2.36 -11.04
N LYS A 101 12.85 1.71 -11.29
CA LYS A 101 12.76 0.29 -11.63
C LYS A 101 13.06 -0.01 -13.10
N GLY A 102 12.81 0.95 -13.99
CA GLY A 102 13.05 0.86 -15.44
C GLY A 102 14.52 0.81 -15.87
N LEU A 103 15.48 1.03 -14.95
CA LEU A 103 16.90 0.99 -15.27
C LEU A 103 17.37 -0.43 -15.65
N PRO A 104 18.47 -0.58 -16.43
CA PRO A 104 19.04 -1.89 -16.76
C PRO A 104 19.41 -2.76 -15.55
N ALA A 105 19.77 -2.13 -14.42
CA ALA A 105 20.03 -2.81 -13.15
C ALA A 105 18.81 -2.83 -12.20
N GLY A 106 17.68 -2.28 -12.64
CA GLY A 106 16.43 -2.18 -11.89
C GLY A 106 15.60 -3.46 -11.96
N ARG A 107 14.40 -3.40 -11.40
CA ARG A 107 13.48 -4.55 -11.36
C ARG A 107 12.81 -4.85 -12.70
N SER A 108 12.72 -3.87 -13.60
CA SER A 108 12.03 -3.98 -14.89
C SER A 108 12.74 -3.22 -16.04
N PRO A 109 13.95 -3.61 -16.46
CA PRO A 109 14.71 -3.00 -17.57
C PRO A 109 13.98 -2.60 -18.86
N LEU A 110 12.88 -3.24 -19.24
CA LEU A 110 12.09 -2.88 -20.42
C LEU A 110 10.74 -2.22 -20.08
N GLN A 111 10.61 -1.65 -18.86
CA GLN A 111 9.37 -1.06 -18.34
C GLN A 111 8.76 -0.03 -19.29
N GLU A 112 9.57 0.86 -19.85
CA GLU A 112 9.13 1.96 -20.71
C GLU A 112 8.46 1.41 -21.97
N LYS A 113 9.03 0.36 -22.58
CA LYS A 113 8.45 -0.29 -23.76
C LYS A 113 7.16 -1.02 -23.39
N LEU A 114 7.21 -1.85 -22.35
CA LEU A 114 6.12 -2.80 -22.03
C LEU A 114 4.91 -2.13 -21.39
N LEU A 115 5.08 -0.95 -20.78
CA LEU A 115 4.01 -0.19 -20.14
C LEU A 115 3.56 1.03 -20.96
N ALA A 116 4.10 1.28 -22.16
CA ALA A 116 3.75 2.47 -22.93
C ALA A 116 2.24 2.52 -23.26
N PRO A 117 1.53 3.66 -23.06
CA PRO A 117 2.01 4.97 -22.59
C PRO A 117 1.66 5.24 -21.11
N HIS A 118 1.43 4.20 -20.31
CA HIS A 118 0.96 4.31 -18.93
C HIS A 118 1.83 5.26 -18.10
N GLY A 119 1.23 6.00 -17.17
CA GLY A 119 1.93 7.03 -16.39
C GLY A 119 3.11 6.51 -15.55
N PHE A 120 3.20 5.20 -15.33
CA PHE A 120 4.35 4.57 -14.68
C PHE A 120 5.63 4.62 -15.52
N THR A 121 5.54 4.90 -16.82
CA THR A 121 6.71 5.18 -17.67
C THR A 121 7.38 6.53 -17.39
N LYS A 122 6.72 7.41 -16.63
CA LYS A 122 7.31 8.70 -16.21
C LYS A 122 8.24 8.54 -15.00
N GLU A 123 7.81 7.79 -14.00
CA GLU A 123 8.65 7.42 -12.87
C GLU A 123 8.00 6.28 -12.08
N HIS A 124 8.76 5.23 -11.79
CA HIS A 124 8.37 4.12 -10.93
C HIS A 124 9.54 3.62 -10.06
N ASN A 125 9.68 4.24 -8.90
CA ASN A 125 10.72 3.85 -7.94
C ASN A 125 10.41 2.57 -7.15
N GLU A 126 11.47 1.89 -6.72
CA GLU A 126 11.42 0.90 -5.63
C GLU A 126 10.92 1.54 -4.31
N PRO A 127 10.22 0.76 -3.46
CA PRO A 127 9.74 1.27 -2.18
C PRO A 127 10.86 1.50 -1.17
N ARG A 128 10.66 2.52 -0.32
CA ARG A 128 11.50 2.83 0.85
C ARG A 128 10.67 2.83 2.14
N ALA A 129 11.27 3.31 3.25
CA ALA A 129 10.64 3.28 4.57
C ALA A 129 9.25 3.97 4.59
N HIS A 130 8.32 3.38 5.33
CA HIS A 130 6.91 3.80 5.39
C HIS A 130 6.69 5.26 5.79
N VAL A 131 7.59 5.85 6.59
CA VAL A 131 7.50 7.26 7.00
C VAL A 131 7.43 8.23 5.80
N PHE A 132 7.91 7.82 4.62
CA PHE A 132 7.95 8.65 3.42
C PHE A 132 6.76 8.43 2.46
N MET A 133 5.83 7.52 2.76
CA MET A 133 4.84 7.08 1.77
C MET A 133 3.95 8.21 1.22
N VAL A 134 3.66 9.24 2.03
CA VAL A 134 2.90 10.42 1.57
C VAL A 134 3.78 11.39 0.81
N THR A 135 4.97 11.71 1.33
CA THR A 135 5.87 12.65 0.66
C THR A 135 6.27 12.11 -0.71
N ASP A 136 6.64 10.83 -0.79
CA ASP A 136 6.99 10.16 -2.05
C ASP A 136 5.85 10.17 -3.04
N GLN A 137 4.63 9.87 -2.58
CA GLN A 137 3.45 9.88 -3.45
C GLN A 137 3.20 11.26 -4.07
N PHE A 138 3.49 12.34 -3.35
CA PHE A 138 3.26 13.70 -3.81
C PHE A 138 4.33 14.24 -4.75
N VAL A 139 5.58 13.82 -4.55
CA VAL A 139 6.72 14.31 -5.36
C VAL A 139 7.04 13.44 -6.56
N VAL A 140 6.47 12.24 -6.65
CA VAL A 140 6.73 11.33 -7.78
C VAL A 140 6.12 11.90 -9.06
N ASP A 141 6.90 11.87 -10.13
CA ASP A 141 6.66 12.59 -11.38
C ASP A 141 5.40 12.11 -12.09
N ARG A 142 4.98 10.87 -11.84
CA ARG A 142 3.72 10.34 -12.40
C ARG A 142 2.44 10.85 -11.73
N PHE A 143 2.52 11.45 -10.55
CA PHE A 143 1.33 11.67 -9.71
C PHE A 143 0.60 12.99 -10.01
N ILE A 144 1.27 14.12 -9.87
CA ILE A 144 0.62 15.44 -9.93
C ILE A 144 1.39 16.45 -10.79
N GLY A 145 2.01 15.95 -11.86
CA GLY A 145 2.70 16.80 -12.82
C GLY A 145 3.95 17.49 -12.26
N GLY A 146 4.61 16.90 -11.24
CA GLY A 146 5.76 17.51 -10.57
C GLY A 146 5.43 18.75 -9.71
N ARG A 147 4.16 19.03 -9.44
CA ARG A 147 3.71 20.23 -8.72
C ARG A 147 4.30 20.38 -7.31
N PHE A 148 4.41 19.29 -6.56
CA PHE A 148 4.93 19.30 -5.20
C PHE A 148 6.40 18.88 -5.17
N GLN A 149 7.22 19.65 -4.46
CA GLN A 149 8.67 19.45 -4.42
C GLN A 149 9.20 19.56 -2.99
N TYR A 150 10.38 18.98 -2.75
CA TYR A 150 11.08 19.09 -1.45
C TYR A 150 11.58 20.51 -1.22
N LYS A 151 11.27 21.10 -0.05
CA LYS A 151 11.71 22.47 0.31
C LYS A 151 13.22 22.64 0.28
N LYS A 152 13.97 21.59 0.63
CA LYS A 152 15.45 21.57 0.65
C LYS A 152 16.04 20.84 -0.56
N GLY A 153 15.27 20.67 -1.64
CA GLY A 153 15.68 19.83 -2.77
C GLY A 153 16.08 18.42 -2.32
N PHE A 154 17.10 17.84 -2.93
CA PHE A 154 17.57 16.50 -2.58
C PHE A 154 18.13 16.39 -1.15
N ALA A 155 18.62 17.47 -0.55
CA ALA A 155 19.03 17.47 0.85
C ALA A 155 17.85 17.24 1.83
N GLY A 156 16.61 17.44 1.36
CA GLY A 156 15.39 17.18 2.14
C GLY A 156 14.81 15.78 1.98
N VAL A 157 15.41 14.91 1.16
CA VAL A 157 14.80 13.61 0.79
C VAL A 157 14.63 12.67 1.97
N ASN A 158 15.46 12.79 3.02
CA ASN A 158 15.39 12.00 4.24
C ASN A 158 14.65 12.72 5.39
N GLN A 159 14.10 13.91 5.14
CA GLN A 159 13.35 14.65 6.17
C GLN A 159 12.03 13.93 6.46
N THR A 160 11.79 13.64 7.74
CA THR A 160 10.55 13.03 8.22
C THR A 160 9.68 14.08 8.90
N GLY A 161 8.39 13.79 9.06
CA GLY A 161 7.41 14.70 9.68
C GLY A 161 6.16 14.82 8.84
N LYS A 162 5.42 15.91 9.02
CA LYS A 162 4.23 16.19 8.21
C LYS A 162 4.64 16.55 6.78
N ALA A 163 3.83 16.13 5.82
CA ALA A 163 4.10 16.31 4.40
C ALA A 163 4.43 17.77 4.05
N TRP A 164 3.68 18.73 4.58
CA TRP A 164 3.84 20.16 4.27
C TRP A 164 4.88 20.88 5.12
N ASP A 165 5.47 20.21 6.11
CA ASP A 165 6.72 20.68 6.74
C ASP A 165 7.91 20.43 5.80
N VAL A 166 7.84 19.35 5.00
CA VAL A 166 8.89 18.85 4.11
C VAL A 166 8.74 19.35 2.66
N LEU A 167 7.50 19.47 2.19
CA LEU A 167 7.15 19.79 0.81
C LEU A 167 6.55 21.19 0.68
N TYR A 168 6.64 21.74 -0.52
CA TYR A 168 5.94 22.97 -0.90
C TYR A 168 5.24 22.80 -2.25
N ASP A 169 4.23 23.65 -2.47
CA ASP A 169 3.49 23.71 -3.73
C ASP A 169 4.13 24.74 -4.66
N THR A 170 4.68 24.28 -5.78
CA THR A 170 5.28 25.16 -6.79
C THR A 170 4.21 25.86 -7.64
N GLY A 171 3.00 25.31 -7.71
CA GLY A 171 1.96 25.71 -8.66
C GLY A 171 2.28 25.41 -10.13
N ARG A 172 3.42 24.77 -10.41
CA ARG A 172 3.92 24.52 -11.77
C ARG A 172 3.70 23.07 -12.17
N GLU A 173 3.64 22.85 -13.48
CA GLU A 173 3.73 21.54 -14.09
C GLU A 173 5.11 21.38 -14.73
N LEU A 174 5.78 20.27 -14.48
CA LEU A 174 7.10 19.99 -15.03
C LEU A 174 7.00 19.15 -16.31
N PRO A 175 7.88 19.32 -17.30
CA PRO A 175 8.02 18.41 -18.43
C PRO A 175 8.31 16.97 -17.96
N GLU A 176 7.98 15.98 -18.80
CA GLU A 176 8.19 14.55 -18.49
C GLU A 176 7.51 14.04 -17.21
N THR A 177 6.42 14.67 -16.82
CA THR A 177 5.57 14.23 -15.70
C THR A 177 4.20 13.74 -16.18
N ALA A 178 3.42 13.15 -15.27
CA ALA A 178 2.03 12.77 -15.51
C ALA A 178 1.12 13.17 -14.33
N LYS A 179 -0.18 13.16 -14.59
CA LYS A 179 -1.25 13.49 -13.62
C LYS A 179 -2.10 12.27 -13.31
N ALA A 180 -1.47 11.16 -12.93
CA ALA A 180 -2.18 9.92 -12.58
C ALA A 180 -2.86 9.99 -11.19
N GLY A 181 -2.58 11.02 -10.40
CA GLY A 181 -3.02 11.14 -9.02
C GLY A 181 -4.51 11.36 -8.85
N ASN A 182 -5.05 10.72 -7.83
CA ASN A 182 -6.45 10.82 -7.42
C ASN A 182 -6.61 10.50 -5.93
N ALA A 183 -7.81 10.76 -5.39
CA ALA A 183 -8.07 10.60 -3.95
C ALA A 183 -8.02 9.14 -3.49
N THR A 184 -8.42 8.18 -4.34
CA THR A 184 -8.39 6.75 -4.01
C THR A 184 -6.98 6.24 -3.75
N CYS A 185 -5.99 6.61 -4.57
CA CYS A 185 -4.59 6.19 -4.39
C CYS A 185 -4.03 6.54 -3.00
N ILE A 186 -4.45 7.68 -2.45
CA ILE A 186 -3.97 8.21 -1.17
C ILE A 186 -4.53 7.42 0.02
N LYS A 187 -5.61 6.65 -0.15
CA LYS A 187 -6.19 5.81 0.92
C LYS A 187 -5.21 4.75 1.45
N CYS A 188 -4.25 4.33 0.63
CA CYS A 188 -3.17 3.42 1.03
C CYS A 188 -1.94 4.14 1.62
N LYS A 189 -2.01 5.46 1.79
CA LYS A 189 -0.86 6.31 2.19
C LYS A 189 -1.07 7.03 3.51
N THR A 190 -2.31 7.26 3.92
CA THR A 190 -2.64 8.07 5.10
C THR A 190 -3.92 7.59 5.80
N THR A 191 -4.06 7.97 7.07
CA THR A 191 -5.31 7.82 7.82
C THR A 191 -6.01 9.16 8.11
N ASP A 192 -5.46 10.30 7.66
CA ASP A 192 -5.97 11.64 7.99
C ASP A 192 -7.45 11.83 7.59
N HIS A 193 -7.86 11.22 6.49
CA HIS A 193 -9.20 11.39 5.92
C HIS A 193 -10.23 10.38 6.42
N ILE A 194 -9.91 9.57 7.45
CA ILE A 194 -10.78 8.47 7.91
C ILE A 194 -12.17 8.92 8.37
N LEU A 195 -12.30 10.15 8.88
CA LEU A 195 -13.58 10.74 9.31
C LEU A 195 -14.25 11.61 8.23
N GLN A 196 -13.60 11.77 7.07
CA GLN A 196 -13.98 12.72 6.02
C GLN A 196 -14.32 12.03 4.69
N TRP A 197 -14.17 10.71 4.63
CA TRP A 197 -14.34 9.86 3.46
C TRP A 197 -15.43 8.84 3.76
N LYS A 198 -16.50 8.85 2.96
CA LYS A 198 -17.55 7.82 3.05
C LYS A 198 -16.98 6.48 2.57
N TYR A 199 -17.51 5.38 3.11
CA TYR A 199 -17.18 4.03 2.68
C TYR A 199 -17.19 3.90 1.14
N MET A 200 -16.10 3.33 0.60
CA MET A 200 -15.77 3.22 -0.83
C MET A 200 -15.51 4.53 -1.57
N GLY A 201 -15.61 5.68 -0.91
CA GLY A 201 -15.51 7.00 -1.53
C GLY A 201 -16.76 7.39 -2.30
N ASP A 202 -17.91 6.85 -1.91
CA ASP A 202 -19.19 7.21 -2.50
C ASP A 202 -19.56 8.65 -2.14
N LYS A 203 -20.21 9.39 -3.06
CA LYS A 203 -20.64 10.76 -2.82
C LYS A 203 -21.61 10.84 -1.64
N ASP A 204 -21.40 11.81 -0.74
CA ASP A 204 -22.27 12.04 0.41
C ASP A 204 -22.10 13.48 0.92
N PRO A 205 -23.18 14.21 1.22
CA PRO A 205 -23.10 15.57 1.76
C PRO A 205 -22.31 15.71 3.07
N LYS A 206 -22.13 14.62 3.82
CA LYS A 206 -21.35 14.57 5.06
C LYS A 206 -19.88 14.28 4.82
N ALA A 207 -19.52 13.76 3.64
CA ALA A 207 -18.14 13.51 3.24
C ALA A 207 -17.53 14.81 2.69
N ARG A 208 -16.32 15.13 3.16
CA ARG A 208 -15.55 16.23 2.57
C ARG A 208 -14.88 15.79 1.27
N TRP A 209 -14.55 14.50 1.19
CA TRP A 209 -13.80 13.92 0.09
C TRP A 209 -14.45 12.63 -0.41
N ASP A 210 -14.32 12.41 -1.71
CA ASP A 210 -14.77 11.24 -2.45
C ASP A 210 -13.79 10.92 -3.60
N ARG A 211 -14.04 9.84 -4.35
CA ARG A 211 -13.12 9.40 -5.44
C ARG A 211 -12.88 10.47 -6.51
N SER A 212 -13.84 11.37 -6.73
CA SER A 212 -13.80 12.44 -7.73
C SER A 212 -13.25 13.78 -7.21
N SER A 213 -12.79 13.83 -5.95
CA SER A 213 -12.26 15.05 -5.36
C SER A 213 -11.02 15.59 -6.08
N ASP A 214 -10.89 16.92 -6.12
CA ASP A 214 -9.69 17.58 -6.65
C ASP A 214 -8.45 17.10 -5.90
N ILE A 215 -7.52 16.50 -6.64
CA ILE A 215 -6.37 15.84 -6.04
C ILE A 215 -5.40 16.84 -5.39
N VAL A 216 -5.33 18.06 -5.88
CA VAL A 216 -4.47 19.10 -5.28
C VAL A 216 -4.98 19.47 -3.90
N ALA A 217 -6.28 19.80 -3.79
CA ALA A 217 -6.92 20.15 -2.53
C ALA A 217 -6.87 18.98 -1.54
N PHE A 218 -7.14 17.76 -2.01
CA PHE A 218 -7.04 16.55 -1.19
C PHE A 218 -5.61 16.33 -0.68
N SER A 219 -4.60 16.51 -1.54
CA SER A 219 -3.20 16.40 -1.14
C SER A 219 -2.84 17.43 -0.08
N LYS A 220 -3.22 18.70 -0.25
CA LYS A 220 -2.99 19.79 0.73
C LYS A 220 -3.63 19.53 2.09
N ALA A 221 -4.73 18.76 2.12
CA ALA A 221 -5.37 18.34 3.36
C ALA A 221 -4.71 17.12 4.02
N THR A 222 -3.79 16.43 3.33
CA THR A 222 -3.06 15.27 3.83
C THR A 222 -1.76 15.70 4.49
N GLN A 223 -1.52 15.26 5.71
CA GLN A 223 -0.38 15.66 6.55
C GLN A 223 0.51 14.48 6.90
N ASN A 224 -0.08 13.36 7.32
CA ASN A 224 0.63 12.25 7.94
C ASN A 224 0.67 11.01 7.04
N PRO A 225 1.75 10.21 7.10
CA PRO A 225 1.72 8.86 6.56
C PRO A 225 0.69 7.99 7.32
N MET A 226 0.47 6.77 6.84
CA MET A 226 -0.36 5.77 7.50
C MET A 226 0.01 5.69 8.99
N GLY A 227 -0.92 6.10 9.85
CA GLY A 227 -0.69 6.18 11.30
C GLY A 227 -0.99 4.87 12.02
N CYS A 228 -0.66 4.81 13.32
CA CYS A 228 -0.90 3.64 14.18
C CYS A 228 -2.37 3.14 14.12
N ILE A 229 -3.30 4.08 13.98
CA ILE A 229 -4.73 3.77 13.94
C ILE A 229 -5.19 3.08 12.65
N HIS A 230 -4.32 2.91 11.65
CA HIS A 230 -4.65 2.15 10.45
C HIS A 230 -4.79 0.65 10.73
N CYS A 231 -4.00 0.14 11.69
CA CYS A 231 -3.97 -1.28 12.08
C CYS A 231 -4.48 -1.53 13.50
N HIS A 232 -4.59 -0.49 14.33
CA HIS A 232 -5.06 -0.59 15.71
C HIS A 232 -6.30 0.28 15.93
N ASP A 233 -7.35 -0.29 16.52
CA ASP A 233 -8.50 0.51 16.92
C ASP A 233 -8.11 1.50 18.02
N ALA A 234 -8.31 2.78 17.79
CA ALA A 234 -7.91 3.81 18.76
C ALA A 234 -8.70 3.71 20.08
N HIS A 235 -9.92 3.18 20.04
CA HIS A 235 -10.81 3.11 21.20
C HIS A 235 -10.54 1.87 22.05
N GLY A 236 -10.31 0.72 21.41
CA GLY A 236 -10.14 -0.58 22.05
C GLY A 236 -8.73 -1.18 22.04
N ALA A 237 -7.80 -0.59 21.28
CA ALA A 237 -6.48 -1.15 20.94
C ALA A 237 -6.51 -2.51 20.21
N ALA A 238 -7.69 -2.93 19.74
CA ALA A 238 -7.86 -4.19 19.03
C ALA A 238 -7.20 -4.12 17.63
N PRO A 239 -6.70 -5.25 17.11
CA PRO A 239 -6.24 -5.33 15.73
C PRO A 239 -7.40 -5.01 14.76
N ARG A 240 -7.16 -4.20 13.73
CA ARG A 240 -8.20 -3.81 12.77
C ARG A 240 -7.67 -3.55 11.37
N VAL A 241 -8.62 -3.42 10.45
CA VAL A 241 -8.45 -2.80 9.14
C VAL A 241 -9.47 -1.67 8.96
N VAL A 242 -9.07 -0.61 8.26
CA VAL A 242 -9.87 0.58 7.94
C VAL A 242 -9.99 0.80 6.42
N ARG A 243 -9.24 0.06 5.60
CA ARG A 243 -9.34 0.13 4.15
C ARG A 243 -10.69 -0.45 3.69
N ASP A 244 -11.53 0.44 3.19
CA ASP A 244 -12.87 0.15 2.68
C ASP A 244 -12.89 -0.91 1.57
N ALA A 245 -12.02 -0.82 0.56
CA ALA A 245 -11.98 -1.80 -0.53
C ALA A 245 -11.57 -3.22 -0.08
N LEU A 246 -10.74 -3.34 0.96
CA LEU A 246 -10.42 -4.65 1.54
C LEU A 246 -11.64 -5.24 2.25
N ILE A 247 -12.36 -4.42 3.03
CA ILE A 247 -13.59 -4.83 3.70
C ILE A 247 -14.65 -5.22 2.66
N ASP A 248 -14.80 -4.45 1.58
CA ASP A 248 -15.75 -4.71 0.49
C ASP A 248 -15.40 -6.01 -0.24
N ALA A 249 -14.12 -6.27 -0.52
CA ALA A 249 -13.69 -7.51 -1.15
C ALA A 249 -13.93 -8.74 -0.27
N ILE A 250 -13.66 -8.65 1.03
CA ILE A 250 -13.91 -9.75 1.98
C ILE A 250 -15.42 -10.02 2.10
N ASP A 251 -16.25 -8.98 2.14
CA ASP A 251 -17.71 -9.10 2.21
C ASP A 251 -18.28 -9.74 0.92
N ARG A 252 -17.77 -9.31 -0.24
CA ARG A 252 -18.21 -9.76 -1.56
C ARG A 252 -17.77 -11.19 -1.90
N ASP A 253 -16.51 -11.52 -1.67
CA ASP A 253 -15.89 -12.75 -2.18
C ASP A 253 -15.48 -13.75 -1.08
N GLY A 254 -15.64 -13.37 0.18
CA GLY A 254 -15.12 -14.11 1.33
C GLY A 254 -13.63 -13.87 1.58
N ALA A 255 -13.10 -14.47 2.64
CA ALA A 255 -11.74 -14.20 3.12
C ALA A 255 -10.72 -15.30 2.76
N LYS A 256 -10.84 -15.95 1.60
CA LYS A 256 -10.01 -17.12 1.24
C LYS A 256 -8.51 -16.83 1.23
N THR A 257 -8.12 -15.59 0.93
CA THR A 257 -6.74 -15.10 0.98
C THR A 257 -6.15 -15.13 2.41
N PHE A 258 -7.00 -15.13 3.44
CA PHE A 258 -6.59 -15.06 4.85
C PHE A 258 -7.00 -16.30 5.65
N ALA A 259 -8.06 -17.01 5.25
CA ALA A 259 -8.55 -18.21 5.93
C ALA A 259 -8.99 -19.28 4.92
N ARG A 260 -8.55 -20.53 5.12
CA ARG A 260 -8.77 -21.62 4.14
C ARG A 260 -10.25 -21.92 3.89
N ASP A 261 -11.09 -21.81 4.92
CA ASP A 261 -12.55 -21.98 4.84
C ASP A 261 -13.28 -20.71 4.38
N GLY A 262 -12.54 -19.63 4.10
CA GLY A 262 -13.06 -18.34 3.70
C GLY A 262 -13.68 -17.53 4.84
N LYS A 263 -13.59 -17.97 6.09
CA LYS A 263 -14.18 -17.29 7.26
C LYS A 263 -13.10 -16.79 8.20
N THR A 264 -13.18 -15.53 8.57
CA THR A 264 -12.29 -14.89 9.55
C THR A 264 -13.08 -14.42 10.76
N ASP A 265 -12.38 -14.03 11.82
CA ASP A 265 -12.96 -13.37 12.99
C ASP A 265 -13.14 -11.85 12.78
N LEU A 266 -13.11 -11.40 11.52
CA LEU A 266 -13.26 -9.99 11.16
C LEU A 266 -14.70 -9.53 11.43
N LYS A 267 -14.89 -8.73 12.48
CA LYS A 267 -16.17 -8.10 12.79
C LYS A 267 -16.22 -6.70 12.18
N VAL A 268 -17.09 -6.53 11.19
CA VAL A 268 -17.36 -5.22 10.59
C VAL A 268 -18.17 -4.37 11.56
N VAL A 269 -17.67 -3.16 11.84
CA VAL A 269 -18.37 -2.14 12.62
C VAL A 269 -18.73 -0.98 11.71
N ASP A 270 -20.02 -0.76 11.55
CA ASP A 270 -20.59 0.33 10.78
C ASP A 270 -20.85 1.56 11.68
N PHE A 271 -20.32 2.70 11.26
CA PHE A 271 -20.51 3.99 11.91
C PHE A 271 -21.58 4.80 11.18
N ARG A 272 -22.85 4.50 11.47
CA ARG A 272 -24.05 5.25 11.05
C ARG A 272 -24.17 5.38 9.52
N GLY A 273 -23.83 4.32 8.79
CA GLY A 273 -23.87 4.22 7.32
C GLY A 273 -22.82 5.08 6.61
N PHE A 274 -21.91 5.73 7.35
CA PHE A 274 -20.92 6.64 6.77
C PHE A 274 -19.59 5.95 6.48
N ARG A 275 -19.04 5.22 7.46
CA ARG A 275 -17.77 4.51 7.32
C ARG A 275 -17.82 3.17 8.04
N LYS A 276 -16.96 2.25 7.62
CA LYS A 276 -16.80 0.93 8.25
C LYS A 276 -15.35 0.70 8.66
N ILE A 277 -15.15 -0.15 9.66
CA ILE A 277 -13.86 -0.78 9.99
C ILE A 277 -14.10 -2.27 10.18
N GLY A 278 -13.07 -3.10 10.02
CA GLY A 278 -13.10 -4.49 10.43
C GLY A 278 -12.19 -4.70 11.63
N VAL A 279 -12.75 -5.11 12.78
CA VAL A 279 -11.98 -5.41 13.99
C VAL A 279 -11.80 -6.92 14.09
N MET A 280 -10.59 -7.36 14.39
CA MET A 280 -10.25 -8.78 14.55
C MET A 280 -10.13 -9.12 16.04
N GLY A 281 -10.49 -10.33 16.42
CA GLY A 281 -10.26 -10.86 17.76
C GLY A 281 -8.80 -11.27 17.97
N LYS A 282 -8.14 -11.73 16.92
CA LYS A 282 -6.71 -12.08 16.87
C LYS A 282 -5.97 -11.20 15.87
N THR A 283 -4.67 -10.99 16.11
CA THR A 283 -3.84 -10.29 15.13
C THR A 283 -3.62 -11.18 13.92
N ASP A 284 -4.07 -10.72 12.76
CA ASP A 284 -3.65 -11.23 11.45
C ASP A 284 -2.94 -10.12 10.67
N SER A 285 -1.60 -10.12 10.70
CA SER A 285 -0.84 -9.13 9.97
C SER A 285 -0.95 -9.30 8.46
N ARG A 286 -1.34 -10.47 7.94
CA ARG A 286 -1.59 -10.66 6.50
C ARG A 286 -2.73 -9.74 6.07
N MET A 287 -3.81 -9.72 6.85
CA MET A 287 -4.95 -8.84 6.59
C MET A 287 -4.62 -7.35 6.86
N MET A 288 -3.86 -7.04 7.91
CA MET A 288 -3.42 -5.65 8.17
C MET A 288 -2.56 -5.09 7.03
N CYS A 289 -1.61 -5.86 6.51
CA CYS A 289 -0.74 -5.48 5.41
C CYS A 289 -1.51 -5.41 4.08
N ALA A 290 -2.49 -6.29 3.87
CA ALA A 290 -3.36 -6.30 2.70
C ALA A 290 -4.28 -5.06 2.57
N GLN A 291 -4.28 -4.15 3.55
CA GLN A 291 -4.89 -2.84 3.37
C GLN A 291 -4.22 -2.04 2.25
N CYS A 292 -2.93 -2.29 2.00
CA CYS A 292 -2.16 -1.59 0.98
C CYS A 292 -1.42 -2.56 0.04
N HIS A 293 -0.85 -3.63 0.55
CA HIS A 293 -0.01 -4.58 -0.19
C HIS A 293 -0.83 -5.64 -0.92
N VAL A 294 -1.62 -5.18 -1.88
CA VAL A 294 -2.51 -5.96 -2.75
C VAL A 294 -2.45 -5.44 -4.17
N GLU A 295 -2.97 -6.21 -5.12
CA GLU A 295 -3.41 -5.71 -6.43
C GLU A 295 -4.68 -4.88 -6.29
N TYR A 296 -4.83 -3.80 -7.06
CA TYR A 296 -5.99 -2.92 -6.94
C TYR A 296 -6.21 -1.98 -8.14
N ALA A 297 -7.48 -1.72 -8.43
CA ALA A 297 -7.87 -0.56 -9.22
C ALA A 297 -8.07 0.66 -8.29
N CYS A 298 -7.34 1.73 -8.55
CA CYS A 298 -7.47 3.02 -7.86
C CYS A 298 -7.64 4.19 -8.82
N ASN A 299 -7.89 3.92 -10.10
CA ASN A 299 -7.79 4.87 -11.19
C ASN A 299 -8.99 4.73 -12.12
N ALA A 300 -9.21 5.77 -12.92
CA ALA A 300 -10.05 5.67 -14.10
C ALA A 300 -9.45 4.65 -15.09
N GLY A 301 -10.31 4.06 -15.90
CA GLY A 301 -9.91 3.06 -16.89
C GLY A 301 -10.95 2.96 -17.99
N PHE A 302 -11.13 1.76 -18.54
CA PHE A 302 -12.01 1.51 -19.67
C PHE A 302 -12.66 0.14 -19.58
N GLU A 303 -13.80 -0.03 -20.22
CA GLU A 303 -14.51 -1.31 -20.31
C GLU A 303 -13.89 -2.23 -21.37
N PHE A 304 -13.61 -3.49 -21.03
CA PHE A 304 -13.11 -4.51 -21.94
C PHE A 304 -14.01 -4.70 -23.17
N ASP A 305 -15.32 -4.71 -22.96
CA ASP A 305 -16.30 -5.05 -23.99
C ASP A 305 -16.61 -3.87 -24.92
N SER A 306 -16.80 -2.67 -24.34
CA SER A 306 -17.27 -1.50 -25.08
C SER A 306 -16.18 -0.47 -25.39
N GLY A 307 -15.04 -0.52 -24.67
CA GLY A 307 -14.01 0.52 -24.69
C GLY A 307 -14.44 1.84 -24.04
N LYS A 308 -15.63 1.91 -23.42
CA LYS A 308 -16.13 3.12 -22.74
C LYS A 308 -15.26 3.45 -21.54
N LYS A 309 -15.03 4.74 -21.31
CA LYS A 309 -14.29 5.24 -20.15
C LYS A 309 -15.04 4.95 -18.84
N VAL A 310 -14.31 4.43 -17.86
CA VAL A 310 -14.74 4.25 -16.47
C VAL A 310 -14.15 5.40 -15.64
N GLY A 311 -15.01 6.30 -15.15
CA GLY A 311 -14.63 7.49 -14.37
C GLY A 311 -14.69 7.25 -12.85
N TYR A 312 -14.23 8.24 -12.07
CA TYR A 312 -14.19 8.15 -10.60
C TYR A 312 -15.57 8.13 -9.92
N ASP A 313 -16.63 8.43 -10.66
CA ASP A 313 -18.01 8.19 -10.24
C ASP A 313 -18.34 6.70 -10.13
N ASP A 314 -17.62 5.83 -10.85
CA ASP A 314 -17.78 4.38 -10.80
C ASP A 314 -16.98 3.75 -9.65
N ARG A 315 -17.58 2.78 -8.94
CA ARG A 315 -16.95 2.05 -7.83
C ARG A 315 -15.77 1.18 -8.27
N ARG A 316 -15.68 0.79 -9.54
CA ARG A 316 -14.54 0.06 -10.11
C ARG A 316 -13.21 0.80 -9.93
N THR A 317 -13.25 2.13 -9.78
CA THR A 317 -12.05 2.96 -9.50
C THR A 317 -11.55 2.89 -8.05
N ASN A 318 -12.15 2.03 -7.22
CA ASN A 318 -11.71 1.68 -5.87
C ASN A 318 -12.02 0.20 -5.59
N HIS A 319 -11.26 -0.71 -6.20
CA HIS A 319 -11.59 -2.15 -6.21
C HIS A 319 -10.37 -3.01 -5.87
N TYR A 320 -10.55 -3.97 -4.94
CA TYR A 320 -9.55 -5.00 -4.61
C TYR A 320 -10.01 -6.35 -5.20
N PRO A 321 -9.27 -6.93 -6.16
CA PRO A 321 -9.57 -8.25 -6.71
C PRO A 321 -9.40 -9.39 -5.71
N LEU A 322 -8.33 -9.34 -4.90
CA LEU A 322 -7.89 -10.45 -4.03
C LEU A 322 -7.78 -11.79 -4.79
N LYS A 323 -7.25 -11.75 -6.01
CA LYS A 323 -6.98 -12.90 -6.88
C LYS A 323 -5.48 -13.02 -7.10
N ASN A 324 -4.97 -14.24 -7.24
CA ASN A 324 -3.56 -14.46 -7.58
C ASN A 324 -3.29 -14.19 -9.08
N ALA A 325 -2.02 -14.27 -9.48
CA ALA A 325 -1.54 -14.01 -10.83
C ALA A 325 -2.27 -14.81 -11.95
N ASN A 326 -2.68 -16.04 -11.68
CA ASN A 326 -3.30 -16.91 -12.70
C ASN A 326 -4.75 -16.52 -12.98
N ASP A 327 -5.43 -15.91 -11.99
CA ASP A 327 -6.85 -15.60 -12.04
C ASP A 327 -7.13 -14.13 -12.34
N ILE A 328 -6.10 -13.27 -12.32
CA ILE A 328 -6.28 -11.81 -12.31
C ILE A 328 -6.86 -11.25 -13.62
N LEU A 329 -6.43 -11.76 -14.78
CA LEU A 329 -6.98 -11.30 -16.06
C LEU A 329 -8.45 -11.70 -16.22
N ALA A 330 -8.80 -12.93 -15.82
CA ALA A 330 -10.18 -13.39 -15.86
C ALA A 330 -11.07 -12.55 -14.94
N HIS A 331 -10.57 -12.17 -13.76
CA HIS A 331 -11.25 -11.26 -12.85
C HIS A 331 -11.53 -9.89 -13.50
N TYR A 332 -10.52 -9.25 -14.10
CA TYR A 332 -10.70 -7.93 -14.70
C TYR A 332 -11.55 -7.94 -15.97
N LYS A 333 -11.50 -9.02 -16.76
CA LYS A 333 -12.44 -9.24 -17.87
C LYS A 333 -13.88 -9.36 -17.34
N LYS A 334 -14.12 -10.14 -16.28
CA LYS A 334 -15.43 -10.26 -15.64
C LYS A 334 -15.91 -8.93 -15.02
N LEU A 335 -14.99 -8.16 -14.43
CA LEU A 335 -15.26 -6.81 -13.91
C LEU A 335 -15.54 -5.80 -15.05
N ASN A 336 -15.24 -6.18 -16.28
CA ASN A 336 -15.28 -5.34 -17.47
C ASN A 336 -14.46 -4.06 -17.26
N PHE A 337 -13.18 -4.19 -16.88
CA PHE A 337 -12.28 -3.08 -16.60
C PHE A 337 -10.84 -3.38 -17.03
N TYR A 338 -10.23 -2.49 -17.81
CA TYR A 338 -8.78 -2.43 -18.07
C TYR A 338 -8.25 -1.00 -17.90
N ASP A 339 -6.96 -0.85 -17.65
CA ASP A 339 -6.35 0.43 -17.29
C ASP A 339 -5.96 1.26 -18.52
N PHE A 340 -5.29 0.65 -19.49
CA PHE A 340 -4.78 1.35 -20.66
C PHE A 340 -4.71 0.46 -21.90
N ARG A 341 -4.63 1.09 -23.08
CA ARG A 341 -4.25 0.40 -24.30
C ARG A 341 -2.76 0.59 -24.53
N HIS A 342 -2.06 -0.51 -24.79
CA HIS A 342 -0.64 -0.43 -25.11
C HIS A 342 -0.42 0.41 -26.38
N ALA A 343 0.53 1.35 -26.35
CA ALA A 343 0.72 2.35 -27.42
C ALA A 343 1.00 1.72 -28.80
N VAL A 344 1.83 0.68 -28.83
CA VAL A 344 2.20 -0.03 -30.08
C VAL A 344 1.12 -1.03 -30.50
N THR A 345 0.81 -1.99 -29.63
CA THR A 345 -0.05 -3.13 -29.99
C THR A 345 -1.55 -2.84 -29.94
N GLY A 346 -2.00 -1.85 -29.16
CA GLY A 346 -3.42 -1.59 -28.91
C GLY A 346 -4.11 -2.59 -27.97
N ALA A 347 -3.37 -3.56 -27.41
CA ALA A 347 -3.88 -4.53 -26.43
C ALA A 347 -4.45 -3.84 -25.19
N ARG A 348 -5.52 -4.40 -24.61
CA ARG A 348 -6.19 -3.86 -23.41
C ARG A 348 -5.48 -4.39 -22.16
N LEU A 349 -4.62 -3.57 -21.56
CA LEU A 349 -3.76 -4.00 -20.46
C LEU A 349 -4.32 -3.56 -19.12
N VAL A 350 -4.24 -4.48 -18.15
CA VAL A 350 -4.44 -4.22 -16.73
C VAL A 350 -3.09 -3.82 -16.15
N LYS A 351 -3.03 -2.74 -15.36
CA LYS A 351 -1.82 -2.31 -14.67
C LYS A 351 -1.78 -2.95 -13.29
N LEU A 352 -0.75 -3.75 -13.02
CA LEU A 352 -0.61 -4.45 -11.74
C LEU A 352 0.18 -3.63 -10.71
N GLN A 353 -0.18 -3.73 -9.43
CA GLN A 353 0.53 -3.07 -8.33
C GLN A 353 0.69 -4.01 -7.13
N HIS A 354 1.93 -4.14 -6.65
CA HIS A 354 2.36 -4.74 -5.39
C HIS A 354 1.40 -5.78 -4.73
N PRO A 355 1.14 -6.93 -5.40
CA PRO A 355 0.19 -7.94 -4.94
C PRO A 355 0.79 -8.92 -3.93
N GLU A 356 1.42 -8.41 -2.87
CA GLU A 356 2.12 -9.30 -1.92
C GLU A 356 1.15 -10.23 -1.17
N ALA A 357 -0.03 -9.75 -0.76
CA ALA A 357 -0.98 -10.58 -0.02
C ALA A 357 -1.51 -11.75 -0.84
N GLU A 358 -1.90 -11.51 -2.09
CA GLU A 358 -2.39 -12.53 -3.02
C GLU A 358 -1.28 -13.48 -3.49
N THR A 359 -0.04 -12.99 -3.56
CA THR A 359 1.13 -13.82 -3.87
C THR A 359 1.49 -14.74 -2.71
N TYR A 360 1.50 -14.20 -1.49
CA TYR A 360 1.84 -14.93 -0.27
C TYR A 360 0.83 -16.04 0.03
N TRP A 361 -0.43 -15.81 -0.31
CA TRP A 361 -1.51 -16.77 -0.13
C TRP A 361 -1.18 -18.13 -0.79
N GLY A 362 -1.31 -19.18 0.00
CA GLY A 362 -1.06 -20.55 -0.43
C GLY A 362 0.42 -20.92 -0.52
N SER A 363 1.36 -20.01 -0.21
CA SER A 363 2.80 -20.33 -0.13
C SER A 363 3.13 -21.33 0.98
N ALA A 364 4.35 -21.86 1.00
CA ALA A 364 4.80 -22.74 2.08
C ALA A 364 4.70 -22.07 3.47
N HIS A 365 5.07 -20.79 3.57
CA HIS A 365 5.00 -20.04 4.83
C HIS A 365 3.55 -19.73 5.25
N ASP A 366 2.68 -19.36 4.31
CA ASP A 366 1.25 -19.17 4.60
C ASP A 366 0.59 -20.47 5.06
N ARG A 367 0.89 -21.59 4.37
CA ARG A 367 0.40 -22.92 4.77
C ARG A 367 0.87 -23.34 6.16
N ALA A 368 2.05 -22.87 6.58
CA ALA A 368 2.61 -23.08 7.91
C ALA A 368 2.06 -22.08 8.97
N GLY A 369 1.20 -21.14 8.59
CA GLY A 369 0.60 -20.16 9.51
C GLY A 369 1.52 -18.99 9.87
N VAL A 370 2.60 -18.77 9.13
CA VAL A 370 3.45 -17.59 9.29
C VAL A 370 2.70 -16.36 8.77
N GLN A 371 2.91 -15.22 9.41
CA GLN A 371 2.33 -13.94 9.04
C GLN A 371 3.42 -12.91 8.72
N CYS A 372 3.07 -11.89 7.94
CA CYS A 372 3.99 -10.84 7.48
C CYS A 372 4.86 -10.23 8.59
N HIS A 373 4.28 -9.96 9.76
CA HIS A 373 4.98 -9.30 10.85
C HIS A 373 6.13 -10.14 11.43
N GLN A 374 6.08 -11.47 11.31
CA GLN A 374 7.14 -12.34 11.84
C GLN A 374 8.45 -12.17 11.06
N CYS A 375 8.37 -11.87 9.76
CA CYS A 375 9.55 -11.59 8.93
C CYS A 375 9.89 -10.10 8.88
N HIS A 376 8.87 -9.24 8.72
CA HIS A 376 9.06 -7.82 8.42
C HIS A 376 9.01 -6.90 9.63
N MET A 377 8.44 -7.35 10.74
CA MET A 377 8.26 -6.60 11.98
C MET A 377 8.64 -7.48 13.20
N PRO A 378 9.81 -8.15 13.20
CA PRO A 378 10.15 -9.11 14.24
C PRO A 378 10.25 -8.45 15.62
N LYS A 379 10.27 -9.28 16.66
CA LYS A 379 10.46 -8.78 18.03
C LYS A 379 11.84 -8.14 18.16
N ALA A 380 11.91 -7.02 18.87
CA ALA A 380 13.13 -6.30 19.20
C ALA A 380 13.18 -6.01 20.71
N LYS A 381 14.36 -5.69 21.24
CA LYS A 381 14.57 -5.24 22.61
C LYS A 381 14.90 -3.74 22.62
N ASP A 382 14.37 -3.01 23.58
CA ASP A 382 14.80 -1.64 23.83
C ASP A 382 16.08 -1.59 24.70
N GLN A 383 16.55 -0.38 25.02
CA GLN A 383 17.77 -0.18 25.83
C GLN A 383 17.67 -0.81 27.23
N GLY A 384 16.45 -0.97 27.76
CA GLY A 384 16.20 -1.64 29.05
C GLY A 384 15.95 -3.14 28.93
N GLY A 385 16.12 -3.73 27.74
CA GLY A 385 15.91 -5.15 27.49
C GLY A 385 14.44 -5.56 27.33
N LYS A 386 13.48 -4.61 27.37
CA LYS A 386 12.06 -4.91 27.22
C LYS A 386 11.74 -5.27 25.77
N LEU A 387 11.08 -6.40 25.59
CA LEU A 387 10.63 -6.87 24.28
C LEU A 387 9.46 -6.03 23.75
N TYR A 388 9.51 -5.69 22.47
CA TYR A 388 8.42 -5.06 21.73
C TYR A 388 8.38 -5.57 20.28
N THR A 389 7.26 -5.38 19.59
CA THR A 389 7.18 -5.65 18.13
C THR A 389 7.76 -4.44 17.39
N ASN A 390 8.81 -4.64 16.59
CA ASN A 390 9.38 -3.59 15.77
C ASN A 390 8.33 -3.09 14.75
N HIS A 391 8.09 -1.78 14.65
CA HIS A 391 7.19 -1.22 13.65
C HIS A 391 7.91 -0.57 12.46
N GLY A 392 9.24 -0.53 12.51
CA GLY A 392 10.07 -0.15 11.36
C GLY A 392 10.28 -1.36 10.47
N VAL A 393 9.42 -1.51 9.46
CA VAL A 393 9.43 -2.61 8.49
C VAL A 393 10.83 -2.84 7.93
N ILE A 394 11.36 -4.04 8.11
CA ILE A 394 12.71 -4.41 7.70
C ILE A 394 12.70 -5.20 6.38
N ARG A 395 13.89 -5.29 5.77
CA ARG A 395 14.17 -6.23 4.68
C ARG A 395 14.70 -7.53 5.32
N PRO A 396 13.95 -8.66 5.31
CA PRO A 396 14.34 -9.88 6.04
C PRO A 396 15.70 -10.43 5.64
N ILE A 397 16.07 -10.33 4.35
CA ILE A 397 17.38 -10.75 3.85
C ILE A 397 18.57 -10.00 4.50
N LYS A 398 18.33 -8.82 5.10
CA LYS A 398 19.34 -8.04 5.83
C LYS A 398 19.20 -8.18 7.35
N SER A 399 18.36 -9.09 7.84
CA SER A 399 18.05 -9.29 9.25
C SER A 399 17.62 -10.74 9.49
N ILE A 400 18.42 -11.68 8.96
CA ILE A 400 18.10 -13.12 8.93
C ILE A 400 17.92 -13.67 10.34
N LYS A 401 18.79 -13.27 11.27
CA LYS A 401 18.70 -13.67 12.67
C LYS A 401 17.32 -13.42 13.26
N GLU A 402 16.83 -12.19 13.14
CA GLU A 402 15.56 -11.77 13.73
C GLU A 402 14.34 -12.30 12.96
N ALA A 403 14.45 -12.41 11.63
CA ALA A 403 13.33 -12.74 10.76
C ALA A 403 13.15 -14.24 10.48
N CYS A 404 14.22 -15.05 10.57
CA CYS A 404 14.23 -16.43 10.08
C CYS A 404 14.63 -17.46 11.16
N LEU A 405 15.70 -17.21 11.90
CA LEU A 405 16.32 -18.26 12.74
C LEU A 405 15.48 -18.69 13.94
N GLY A 406 14.51 -17.88 14.37
CA GLY A 406 13.54 -18.29 15.38
C GLY A 406 12.68 -19.49 14.96
N CYS A 407 12.46 -19.70 13.65
CA CYS A 407 11.72 -20.85 13.11
C CYS A 407 12.65 -21.88 12.43
N HIS A 408 13.86 -21.46 12.04
CA HIS A 408 14.88 -22.32 11.41
C HIS A 408 16.11 -22.43 12.31
N PRO A 409 16.02 -23.05 13.50
CA PRO A 409 17.10 -23.06 14.49
C PRO A 409 18.34 -23.85 14.04
N ASN A 410 18.18 -24.75 13.06
CA ASN A 410 19.24 -25.62 12.57
C ASN A 410 20.00 -25.04 11.35
N SER A 411 19.69 -23.81 10.95
CA SER A 411 20.35 -23.14 9.82
C SER A 411 21.18 -21.96 10.30
N SER A 412 22.22 -21.60 9.54
CA SER A 412 22.98 -20.37 9.79
C SER A 412 22.35 -19.15 9.10
N GLU A 413 22.82 -17.95 9.46
CA GLU A 413 22.39 -16.73 8.77
C GLU A 413 22.79 -16.74 7.30
N GLU A 414 23.99 -17.24 7.00
CA GLU A 414 24.55 -17.37 5.66
C GLU A 414 23.74 -18.37 4.82
N GLU A 415 23.36 -19.52 5.38
CA GLU A 415 22.55 -20.52 4.68
C GLU A 415 21.19 -19.93 4.26
N LYS A 416 20.50 -19.23 5.18
CA LYS A 416 19.19 -18.63 4.86
C LYS A 416 19.31 -17.46 3.89
N HIS A 417 20.35 -16.63 4.04
CA HIS A 417 20.64 -15.58 3.07
C HIS A 417 20.83 -16.18 1.67
N TYR A 418 21.64 -17.25 1.56
CA TYR A 418 21.92 -17.93 0.30
C TYR A 418 20.66 -18.50 -0.35
N GLN A 419 19.76 -19.11 0.44
CA GLN A 419 18.49 -19.65 -0.06
C GLN A 419 17.56 -18.55 -0.59
N ILE A 420 17.45 -17.43 0.13
CA ILE A 420 16.66 -16.27 -0.32
C ILE A 420 17.21 -15.72 -1.62
N GLU A 421 18.51 -15.44 -1.65
CA GLU A 421 19.18 -14.87 -2.81
C GLU A 421 19.09 -15.79 -4.04
N THR A 422 19.21 -17.11 -3.84
CA THR A 422 19.06 -18.10 -4.91
C THR A 422 17.67 -18.02 -5.56
N ALA A 423 16.61 -17.99 -4.75
CA ALA A 423 15.25 -17.87 -5.26
C ALA A 423 15.05 -16.53 -6.01
N GLN A 424 15.49 -15.42 -5.42
CA GLN A 424 15.38 -14.10 -6.02
C GLN A 424 16.18 -13.99 -7.33
N ASN A 425 17.39 -14.57 -7.39
CA ASN A 425 18.20 -14.62 -8.62
C ASN A 425 17.49 -15.38 -9.73
N TYR A 426 16.95 -16.57 -9.41
CA TYR A 426 16.23 -17.38 -10.37
C TYR A 426 15.00 -16.65 -10.93
N ILE A 427 14.18 -16.06 -10.07
CA ILE A 427 12.97 -15.35 -10.47
C ILE A 427 13.29 -14.06 -11.23
N ARG A 428 14.29 -13.29 -10.81
CA ARG A 428 14.76 -12.13 -11.59
C ARG A 428 15.20 -12.54 -12.99
N GLY A 429 15.92 -13.64 -13.14
CA GLY A 429 16.29 -14.19 -14.45
C GLY A 429 15.08 -14.55 -15.32
N LYS A 430 14.01 -15.08 -14.72
CA LYS A 430 12.75 -15.37 -15.42
C LYS A 430 11.99 -14.09 -15.79
N MET A 431 11.97 -13.07 -14.94
CA MET A 431 11.43 -11.75 -15.28
C MET A 431 12.14 -11.15 -16.50
N ARG A 432 13.48 -11.17 -16.55
CA ARG A 432 14.24 -10.70 -17.73
C ARG A 432 13.85 -11.44 -19.01
N LYS A 433 13.66 -12.77 -18.93
CA LYS A 433 13.26 -13.58 -20.10
C LYS A 433 11.83 -13.31 -20.53
N ALA A 434 10.91 -13.10 -19.59
CA ALA A 434 9.53 -12.69 -19.90
C ALA A 434 9.52 -11.33 -20.60
N GLU A 435 10.30 -10.35 -20.11
CA GLU A 435 10.42 -9.05 -20.76
C GLU A 435 10.98 -9.12 -22.17
N TYR A 436 12.03 -9.93 -22.38
CA TYR A 436 12.59 -10.15 -23.71
C TYR A 436 11.53 -10.65 -24.70
N TRP A 437 10.77 -11.69 -24.32
CA TRP A 437 9.76 -12.26 -25.21
C TRP A 437 8.55 -11.34 -25.40
N LEU A 438 8.15 -10.60 -24.37
CA LEU A 438 7.06 -9.63 -24.47
C LEU A 438 7.45 -8.43 -25.34
N ALA A 439 8.69 -7.94 -25.23
CA ALA A 439 9.24 -6.94 -26.13
C ALA A 439 9.29 -7.46 -27.58
N LYS A 440 9.73 -8.70 -27.78
CA LYS A 440 9.74 -9.33 -29.11
C LYS A 440 8.34 -9.44 -29.69
N LEU A 441 7.32 -9.78 -28.89
CA LEU A 441 5.92 -9.74 -29.31
C LEU A 441 5.51 -8.34 -29.77
N ILE A 442 5.81 -7.31 -28.98
CA ILE A 442 5.48 -5.91 -29.30
C ILE A 442 6.13 -5.47 -30.61
N ASP A 443 7.42 -5.75 -30.81
CA ASP A 443 8.16 -5.36 -32.01
C ASP A 443 7.67 -6.14 -33.24
N THR A 444 7.38 -7.44 -33.08
CA THR A 444 6.81 -8.28 -34.15
C THR A 444 5.42 -7.79 -34.54
N TYR A 445 4.62 -7.36 -33.57
CA TYR A 445 3.30 -6.82 -33.81
C TYR A 445 3.36 -5.55 -34.68
N GLU A 446 4.28 -4.64 -34.37
CA GLU A 446 4.47 -3.42 -35.16
C GLU A 446 4.85 -3.74 -36.61
N ALA A 447 5.79 -4.66 -36.80
CA ALA A 447 6.21 -5.12 -38.13
C ALA A 447 5.07 -5.79 -38.90
N ALA A 448 4.31 -6.69 -38.27
CA ALA A 448 3.16 -7.36 -38.85
C ALA A 448 2.07 -6.38 -39.28
N LYS A 449 1.78 -5.37 -38.44
CA LYS A 449 0.83 -4.31 -38.78
C LYS A 449 1.28 -3.51 -40.01
N LYS A 450 2.57 -3.17 -40.10
CA LYS A 450 3.14 -2.48 -41.29
C LYS A 450 3.11 -3.36 -42.55
N ALA A 451 3.24 -4.68 -42.39
CA ALA A 451 3.16 -5.65 -43.47
C ALA A 451 1.71 -5.98 -43.91
N GLY A 452 0.69 -5.38 -43.29
CA GLY A 452 -0.70 -5.60 -43.67
C GLY A 452 -1.30 -6.93 -43.19
N VAL A 453 -0.76 -7.53 -42.12
CA VAL A 453 -1.36 -8.72 -41.50
C VAL A 453 -2.82 -8.43 -41.11
N PRO A 454 -3.78 -9.34 -41.41
CA PRO A 454 -5.19 -9.10 -41.15
C PRO A 454 -5.51 -8.75 -39.69
N GLU A 455 -6.48 -7.85 -39.49
CA GLU A 455 -6.87 -7.38 -38.15
C GLU A 455 -7.32 -8.53 -37.23
N ALA A 456 -7.92 -9.60 -37.77
CA ALA A 456 -8.28 -10.79 -36.99
C ALA A 456 -7.05 -11.47 -36.35
N THR A 457 -5.95 -11.60 -37.10
CA THR A 457 -4.68 -12.15 -36.61
C THR A 457 -4.03 -11.20 -35.61
N LEU A 458 -4.06 -9.89 -35.89
CA LEU A 458 -3.59 -8.87 -34.95
C LEU A 458 -4.39 -8.89 -33.64
N ALA A 459 -5.71 -9.10 -33.69
CA ALA A 459 -6.56 -9.21 -32.51
C ALA A 459 -6.17 -10.42 -31.64
N GLN A 460 -5.93 -11.59 -32.25
CA GLN A 460 -5.44 -12.77 -31.52
C GLN A 460 -4.07 -12.52 -30.86
N ALA A 461 -3.16 -11.82 -31.54
CA ALA A 461 -1.88 -11.44 -30.95
C ALA A 461 -2.03 -10.45 -29.79
N ARG A 462 -2.99 -9.51 -29.85
CA ARG A 462 -3.30 -8.62 -28.73
C ARG A 462 -3.81 -9.41 -27.52
N GLU A 463 -4.67 -10.40 -27.70
CA GLU A 463 -5.12 -11.25 -26.58
C GLU A 463 -3.96 -11.98 -25.90
N LYS A 464 -2.97 -12.45 -26.68
CA LYS A 464 -1.74 -13.02 -26.13
C LYS A 464 -0.87 -12.01 -25.39
N HIS A 465 -0.88 -10.74 -25.82
CA HIS A 465 -0.26 -9.66 -25.06
C HIS A 465 -1.00 -9.43 -23.73
N GLU A 466 -2.34 -9.39 -23.70
CA GLU A 466 -3.11 -9.25 -22.45
C GLU A 466 -2.73 -10.33 -21.43
N GLU A 467 -2.65 -11.59 -21.87
CA GLU A 467 -2.22 -12.74 -21.06
C GLU A 467 -0.77 -12.61 -20.59
N ALA A 468 0.16 -12.42 -21.53
CA ALA A 468 1.57 -12.36 -21.22
C ALA A 468 1.93 -11.21 -20.28
N HIS A 469 1.24 -10.07 -20.43
CA HIS A 469 1.45 -8.87 -19.63
C HIS A 469 1.14 -9.12 -18.16
N VAL A 470 -0.07 -9.58 -17.82
CA VAL A 470 -0.43 -9.75 -16.40
C VAL A 470 0.44 -10.79 -15.72
N LEU A 471 0.84 -11.84 -16.44
CA LEU A 471 1.65 -12.94 -15.93
C LEU A 471 3.12 -12.54 -15.72
N TRP A 472 3.58 -11.47 -16.36
CA TRP A 472 4.89 -10.86 -16.16
C TRP A 472 4.83 -9.73 -15.13
N GLU A 473 3.97 -8.74 -15.35
CA GLU A 473 3.94 -7.51 -14.58
C GLU A 473 3.58 -7.78 -13.12
N TRP A 474 2.82 -8.84 -12.83
CA TRP A 474 2.60 -9.31 -11.46
C TRP A 474 3.91 -9.38 -10.66
N TRP A 475 4.98 -9.90 -11.24
CA TRP A 475 6.25 -10.16 -10.56
C TRP A 475 7.17 -8.95 -10.53
N THR A 476 7.06 -8.05 -11.50
CA THR A 476 7.75 -6.75 -11.41
C THR A 476 7.02 -5.80 -10.47
N ALA A 477 5.71 -5.96 -10.27
CA ALA A 477 4.90 -5.22 -9.31
C ALA A 477 5.10 -5.72 -7.86
N GLU A 478 5.11 -7.05 -7.66
CA GLU A 478 5.31 -7.71 -6.37
C GLU A 478 6.75 -7.55 -5.87
N ASN A 479 6.95 -7.23 -4.59
CA ASN A 479 8.23 -6.71 -4.08
C ASN A 479 9.22 -7.74 -3.54
N SER A 480 8.89 -9.03 -3.51
CA SER A 480 9.74 -10.07 -2.91
C SER A 480 10.73 -10.70 -3.89
N ASP A 481 10.66 -10.32 -5.17
CA ASP A 481 11.34 -11.03 -6.26
C ASP A 481 11.00 -12.54 -6.23
N GLY A 482 9.73 -12.85 -5.96
CA GLY A 482 9.19 -14.20 -5.90
C GLY A 482 9.44 -14.96 -4.60
N TRP A 483 10.17 -14.42 -3.62
CA TRP A 483 10.42 -15.10 -2.34
C TRP A 483 9.13 -15.46 -1.58
N HIS A 484 8.08 -14.64 -1.69
CA HIS A 484 6.80 -14.94 -1.04
C HIS A 484 6.14 -16.21 -1.59
N ASN A 485 6.34 -16.54 -2.88
CA ASN A 485 5.81 -17.76 -3.48
C ASN A 485 6.61 -18.14 -4.75
N PRO A 486 7.79 -18.80 -4.59
CA PRO A 486 8.70 -19.03 -5.71
C PRO A 486 8.13 -19.97 -6.78
N GLU A 487 7.26 -20.90 -6.38
CA GLU A 487 6.61 -21.86 -7.28
C GLU A 487 5.60 -21.14 -8.20
N LEU A 488 4.74 -20.31 -7.63
CA LEU A 488 3.80 -19.49 -8.39
C LEU A 488 4.54 -18.52 -9.32
N ALA A 489 5.62 -17.90 -8.82
CA ALA A 489 6.47 -17.00 -9.60
C ALA A 489 7.05 -17.68 -10.85
N ARG A 490 7.62 -18.88 -10.65
CA ARG A 490 8.18 -19.67 -11.75
C ARG A 490 7.11 -20.05 -12.78
N ALA A 491 5.94 -20.52 -12.32
CA ALA A 491 4.85 -20.95 -13.18
C ALA A 491 4.30 -19.79 -14.02
N SER A 492 3.95 -18.68 -13.37
CA SER A 492 3.39 -17.49 -14.03
C SER A 492 4.37 -16.88 -15.04
N LEU A 493 5.64 -16.70 -14.68
CA LEU A 493 6.63 -16.14 -15.62
C LEU A 493 6.89 -17.07 -16.81
N THR A 494 6.82 -18.39 -16.60
CA THR A 494 6.92 -19.35 -17.71
C THR A 494 5.70 -19.24 -18.63
N ALA A 495 4.50 -19.10 -18.08
CA ALA A 495 3.28 -18.88 -18.84
C ALA A 495 3.32 -17.55 -19.61
N SER A 496 3.86 -16.48 -19.03
CA SER A 496 4.09 -15.20 -19.74
C SER A 496 4.98 -15.37 -20.98
N ILE A 497 6.09 -16.12 -20.85
CA ILE A 497 6.98 -16.43 -21.96
C ILE A 497 6.26 -17.23 -23.04
N ILE A 498 5.48 -18.24 -22.66
CA ILE A 498 4.70 -19.07 -23.59
C ILE A 498 3.67 -18.23 -24.35
N ALA A 499 2.90 -17.40 -23.64
CA ALA A 499 1.91 -16.52 -24.25
C ALA A 499 2.58 -15.53 -25.22
N SER A 500 3.71 -14.94 -24.83
CA SER A 500 4.50 -14.03 -25.68
C SER A 500 4.97 -14.72 -26.97
N LYS A 501 5.56 -15.93 -26.85
CA LYS A 501 5.98 -16.74 -27.99
C LYS A 501 4.82 -17.09 -28.91
N LYS A 502 3.67 -17.45 -28.35
CA LYS A 502 2.48 -17.76 -29.14
C LYS A 502 1.95 -16.55 -29.89
N GLY A 503 2.01 -15.36 -29.28
CA GLY A 503 1.71 -14.11 -29.98
C GLY A 503 2.65 -13.86 -31.17
N VAL A 504 3.95 -14.12 -31.01
CA VAL A 504 4.93 -14.02 -32.11
C VAL A 504 4.60 -15.03 -33.22
N GLU A 505 4.34 -16.29 -32.87
CA GLU A 505 3.97 -17.34 -33.82
C GLU A 505 2.70 -17.00 -34.62
N ILE A 506 1.67 -16.45 -33.97
CA ILE A 506 0.44 -16.00 -34.63
C ILE A 506 0.74 -14.93 -35.69
N LEU A 507 1.67 -14.03 -35.41
CA LEU A 507 2.01 -12.91 -36.30
C LEU A 507 2.92 -13.34 -37.46
N THR A 508 3.79 -14.33 -37.27
CA THR A 508 4.78 -14.75 -38.28
C THR A 508 4.41 -16.02 -39.02
N GLY A 509 3.50 -16.83 -38.49
CA GLY A 509 3.20 -18.18 -38.97
C GLY A 509 4.31 -19.20 -38.70
N ALA A 510 5.38 -18.83 -37.98
CA ALA A 510 6.54 -19.68 -37.71
C ALA A 510 6.74 -19.88 -36.21
N HIS A 511 7.08 -21.10 -35.79
CA HIS A 511 7.38 -21.39 -34.40
C HIS A 511 8.72 -20.74 -33.99
N PRO A 512 8.74 -19.84 -32.98
CA PRO A 512 9.91 -19.05 -32.61
C PRO A 512 10.82 -19.68 -31.53
#